data_AF-A0A939ZJM9-F1
#
_entry.id   AF-A0A939ZJM9-F1
#
_cell.length_a   1.000
_cell.length_b   1.000
_cell.length_c   1.000
_cell.angle_alpha   90.00
_cell.angle_beta   90.00
_cell.angle_gamma   90.00
#
_symmetry.space_group_name_H-M   'P 1'
#
loop_
_entity.id
_entity.type
_entity.pdbx_description
1 polymer ?
#
loop_
_entity_poly.entity_id
_entity_poly.type
_entity_poly.pdbx_seq_one_letter_code
_entity_poly.pdbx_strand_id
1 'polypeptide(L)'
;MKKRYLALILACFMTVSLTLSACGSLSDAIVREEDDEKDQDEDKDDDEEEEEEIVYVDTIDEDDLEDQIKVIVKKSDEWIVPSGGSAAIDHVEYCVTDLDHNGRAEVISVQHFEYEGATEVHIYEVDEKCKGLKEAKWKYKGVEVTSDKCPDFAYDSYISTYYDKKKNETHFLMDNFFDNGNGEYGITYCELTYSEGKMVCWNYGAFIYGDEKEFFVDDGTEIDNMDDFVDYMLEYPKRRNEEQAFFGMYKDFTFEKVRNLDDSYLSTMLTDSYRVYAGEYDFDEFYEKYNIEPLVDDSSTDIDYDDLVGSWMLYSSDDGYETEYYDKDSNGYFVIEIRSNMTAIFYAYFDGKESLKKDLTVYESSGYWILELRDPEGDILDDNLDYVQFMIMDMADDGQDIYVYNLVYDKDGYIEEGYEMVFIKDKYSGSGNSSDASLDRYIGEWELVSSEIEGDVTYYEPGGSFNATLIVSEDGMASLKEYRNRRIDLEINAELAFDNAGLPFFGYGDEDALTAPIAFETYTFFLNIADYNSMDVYLDFYDEDGEMLGGCVLTFEKTYG
;
A
#
# COMPACT_ATOMS: atom_id res chain seq x y z
N MET A 1 -27.85 23.65 -15.32
CA MET A 1 -27.82 24.76 -14.34
C MET A 1 -26.80 24.54 -13.21
N LYS A 2 -26.36 23.32 -12.90
CA LYS A 2 -25.36 23.04 -11.83
C LYS A 2 -23.88 23.28 -12.20
N LYS A 3 -23.49 23.21 -13.49
CA LYS A 3 -22.13 23.57 -13.98
C LYS A 3 -21.73 25.04 -13.84
N ARG A 4 -22.68 25.94 -13.53
CA ARG A 4 -22.38 27.35 -13.20
C ARG A 4 -22.23 27.59 -11.70
N TYR A 5 -22.58 26.63 -10.86
CA TYR A 5 -22.48 26.80 -9.41
C TYR A 5 -21.15 26.32 -8.87
N LEU A 6 -20.43 25.38 -9.50
CA LEU A 6 -19.11 24.93 -8.99
C LEU A 6 -18.01 26.01 -9.17
N ALA A 7 -17.86 26.56 -10.39
CA ALA A 7 -16.98 27.71 -10.65
C ALA A 7 -17.40 29.01 -9.93
N LEU A 8 -18.68 29.11 -9.52
CA LEU A 8 -19.19 30.22 -8.72
C LEU A 8 -19.10 29.94 -7.21
N ILE A 9 -19.03 28.69 -6.77
CA ILE A 9 -18.79 28.27 -5.38
C ILE A 9 -17.29 28.47 -5.08
N LEU A 10 -16.39 28.09 -6.00
CA LEU A 10 -14.96 28.42 -5.94
C LEU A 10 -14.70 29.94 -5.95
N ALA A 11 -15.52 30.73 -6.66
CA ALA A 11 -15.42 32.20 -6.65
C ALA A 11 -16.20 32.90 -5.51
N CYS A 12 -17.15 32.22 -4.85
CA CYS A 12 -17.94 32.78 -3.74
C CYS A 12 -17.29 32.58 -2.37
N PHE A 13 -16.33 31.66 -2.22
CA PHE A 13 -15.51 31.59 -1.00
C PHE A 13 -14.63 32.83 -0.82
N MET A 14 -14.37 33.59 -1.89
CA MET A 14 -13.61 34.86 -1.83
C MET A 14 -14.43 36.12 -1.50
N THR A 15 -15.76 36.06 -1.29
CA THR A 15 -16.54 37.25 -0.90
C THR A 15 -17.75 36.93 -0.03
N VAL A 16 -17.61 37.01 1.32
CA VAL A 16 -18.55 37.60 2.31
C VAL A 16 -18.08 37.21 3.73
N SER A 17 -17.43 38.15 4.40
CA SER A 17 -17.26 38.17 5.86
C SER A 17 -18.06 39.33 6.41
N LEU A 18 -19.27 39.10 6.93
CA LEU A 18 -19.91 40.06 7.86
C LEU A 18 -20.81 39.38 8.90
N THR A 19 -20.36 39.51 10.16
CA THR A 19 -21.08 39.45 11.46
C THR A 19 -21.48 38.04 11.94
N LEU A 20 -20.98 37.55 13.09
CA LEU A 20 -21.06 38.14 14.43
C LEU A 20 -19.83 37.84 15.33
N SER A 21 -19.48 38.88 16.09
CA SER A 21 -18.61 38.98 17.27
C SER A 21 -18.86 37.93 18.38
N ALA A 22 -17.82 37.51 19.12
CA ALA A 22 -17.36 38.20 20.35
C ALA A 22 -16.39 37.35 21.21
N CYS A 23 -15.31 38.02 21.66
CA CYS A 23 -14.61 37.94 22.96
C CYS A 23 -14.08 36.57 23.46
N GLY A 24 -12.84 36.44 23.93
CA GLY A 24 -11.85 37.44 24.36
C GLY A 24 -10.45 36.82 24.36
N SER A 25 -9.45 37.61 23.96
CA SER A 25 -8.55 38.32 24.87
C SER A 25 -7.75 37.37 25.76
N LEU A 26 -6.50 37.12 25.35
CA LEU A 26 -5.30 37.75 25.95
C LEU A 26 -4.88 37.02 27.23
N SER A 27 -3.71 36.37 27.20
CA SER A 27 -2.49 37.09 27.60
C SER A 27 -1.26 36.20 27.50
N ASP A 28 -0.31 36.70 26.70
CA ASP A 28 1.14 36.64 26.86
C ASP A 28 1.73 35.97 28.10
N ALA A 29 2.69 35.10 27.79
CA ALA A 29 4.06 35.05 28.31
C ALA A 29 4.30 35.11 29.83
N ILE A 30 5.13 34.20 30.33
CA ILE A 30 6.35 34.53 31.07
C ILE A 30 7.30 33.32 31.07
N VAL A 31 8.53 33.59 30.65
CA VAL A 31 9.76 32.80 30.82
C VAL A 31 10.21 32.85 32.29
N ARG A 32 10.62 31.73 32.90
CA ARG A 32 11.91 31.62 33.63
C ARG A 32 12.19 30.27 34.31
N GLU A 33 13.35 29.76 33.94
CA GLU A 33 14.40 28.99 34.65
C GLU A 33 14.30 28.80 36.19
N GLU A 34 14.65 27.56 36.57
CA GLU A 34 15.57 27.11 37.65
C GLU A 34 15.64 27.91 38.96
N ASP A 35 15.33 27.25 40.09
CA ASP A 35 16.31 26.81 41.10
C ASP A 35 15.62 26.46 42.44
N ASP A 36 15.83 25.21 42.84
CA ASP A 36 16.35 24.76 44.15
C ASP A 36 15.64 25.01 45.50
N GLU A 37 15.79 23.95 46.32
CA GLU A 37 15.71 23.84 47.78
C GLU A 37 14.37 23.51 48.48
N LYS A 38 14.26 22.20 48.78
CA LYS A 38 14.04 21.58 50.11
C LYS A 38 12.98 22.17 51.03
N ASP A 39 12.00 21.34 51.38
CA ASP A 39 11.66 21.10 52.78
C ASP A 39 11.12 19.68 52.98
N GLN A 40 11.63 19.04 54.04
CA GLN A 40 11.23 17.74 54.56
C GLN A 40 9.91 17.89 55.33
N ASP A 41 8.97 16.96 55.16
CA ASP A 41 8.08 16.57 56.26
C ASP A 41 7.74 15.08 56.16
N GLU A 42 7.91 14.41 57.29
CA GLU A 42 7.76 12.99 57.56
C GLU A 42 6.27 12.61 57.69
N ASP A 43 5.79 11.66 56.88
CA ASP A 43 4.66 10.75 57.21
C ASP A 43 4.85 9.48 56.35
N LYS A 44 5.41 8.42 56.92
CA LYS A 44 4.73 7.23 57.46
C LYS A 44 4.27 6.21 56.39
N ASP A 45 5.03 5.12 56.36
CA ASP A 45 4.60 3.73 56.16
C ASP A 45 3.50 3.53 55.11
N ASP A 46 3.89 3.58 53.84
CA ASP A 46 3.40 2.57 52.89
C ASP A 46 4.63 1.72 52.54
N ASP A 47 4.49 0.40 52.71
CA ASP A 47 5.45 -0.58 52.27
C ASP A 47 5.65 -0.39 50.76
N GLU A 48 6.67 0.39 50.37
CA GLU A 48 7.28 0.30 49.05
C GLU A 48 7.83 -1.14 48.98
N GLU A 49 7.01 -2.06 48.47
CA GLU A 49 7.52 -3.28 47.86
C GLU A 49 8.60 -2.78 46.90
N GLU A 50 9.88 -3.01 47.26
CA GLU A 50 11.01 -2.77 46.37
C GLU A 50 10.59 -3.35 45.01
N GLU A 51 10.34 -2.48 44.04
CA GLU A 51 10.09 -2.88 42.66
C GLU A 51 11.31 -3.71 42.28
N GLU A 52 11.15 -5.04 42.31
CA GLU A 52 12.19 -5.96 41.90
C GLU A 52 12.46 -5.64 40.44
N GLU A 53 13.53 -4.87 40.19
CA GLU A 53 14.09 -4.58 38.88
C GLU A 53 14.09 -5.90 38.09
N ILE A 54 13.19 -6.01 37.11
CA ILE A 54 13.07 -7.19 36.28
C ILE A 54 14.28 -7.12 35.37
N VAL A 55 15.36 -7.78 35.76
CA VAL A 55 16.52 -7.96 34.88
C VAL A 55 16.08 -8.84 33.74
N TYR A 56 15.83 -8.23 32.58
CA TYR A 56 15.72 -8.88 31.30
C TYR A 56 17.06 -9.55 30.98
N VAL A 57 17.03 -10.87 30.80
CA VAL A 57 17.87 -11.69 29.92
C VAL A 57 19.40 -11.66 30.16
N ASP A 58 19.99 -12.83 30.40
CA ASP A 58 21.42 -13.03 30.10
C ASP A 58 21.59 -12.85 28.58
N THR A 59 22.16 -11.73 28.13
CA THR A 59 22.39 -11.48 26.70
C THR A 59 23.37 -12.49 26.11
N ILE A 60 23.20 -12.81 24.83
CA ILE A 60 24.12 -13.68 24.10
C ILE A 60 25.48 -12.96 24.01
N ASP A 61 26.56 -13.64 24.39
CA ASP A 61 27.92 -13.10 24.26
C ASP A 61 28.20 -12.71 22.80
N GLU A 62 28.89 -11.58 22.59
CA GLU A 62 29.11 -11.00 21.26
C GLU A 62 29.80 -11.98 20.29
N ASP A 63 30.77 -12.79 20.77
CA ASP A 63 31.45 -13.79 19.93
C ASP A 63 30.49 -14.93 19.53
N ASP A 64 29.63 -15.36 20.46
CA ASP A 64 28.63 -16.40 20.22
C ASP A 64 27.51 -15.89 19.29
N LEU A 65 27.06 -14.65 19.47
CA LEU A 65 26.08 -14.01 18.58
C LEU A 65 26.62 -13.91 17.15
N GLU A 66 27.86 -13.44 16.97
CA GLU A 66 28.48 -13.31 15.65
C GLU A 66 28.52 -14.67 14.92
N ASP A 67 28.86 -15.75 15.62
CA ASP A 67 28.88 -17.10 15.05
C ASP A 67 27.47 -17.63 14.73
N GLN A 68 26.46 -17.29 15.53
CA GLN A 68 25.06 -17.65 15.29
C GLN A 68 24.46 -16.88 14.10
N ILE A 69 24.71 -15.58 14.00
CA ILE A 69 24.28 -14.74 12.86
C ILE A 69 24.88 -15.28 11.55
N LYS A 70 26.14 -15.69 11.53
CA LYS A 70 26.75 -16.35 10.35
C LYS A 70 26.00 -17.62 9.94
N VAL A 71 25.46 -18.38 10.90
CA VAL A 71 24.64 -19.56 10.60
C VAL A 71 23.31 -19.13 10.00
N ILE A 72 22.63 -18.15 10.58
CA ILE A 72 21.34 -17.61 10.10
C ILE A 72 21.48 -17.09 8.66
N VAL A 73 22.50 -16.26 8.38
CA VAL A 73 22.77 -15.70 7.04
C VAL A 73 23.09 -16.79 6.03
N LYS A 74 23.94 -17.75 6.38
CA LYS A 74 24.28 -18.89 5.50
C LYS A 74 23.06 -19.77 5.18
N LYS A 75 22.01 -19.68 6.00
CA LYS A 75 20.76 -20.44 5.88
C LYS A 75 19.58 -19.56 5.45
N SER A 76 19.83 -18.37 4.91
CA SER A 76 18.82 -17.46 4.36
C SER A 76 17.81 -18.16 3.45
N ASP A 77 18.26 -19.06 2.57
CA ASP A 77 17.40 -19.87 1.70
C ASP A 77 16.36 -20.75 2.44
N GLU A 78 16.53 -21.02 3.74
CA GLU A 78 15.61 -21.82 4.56
C GLU A 78 14.49 -20.99 5.18
N TRP A 79 14.69 -19.68 5.42
CA TRP A 79 13.78 -18.84 6.19
C TRP A 79 13.31 -17.56 5.48
N ILE A 80 14.07 -17.05 4.49
CA ILE A 80 13.67 -15.84 3.74
C ILE A 80 12.51 -16.16 2.80
N VAL A 81 12.51 -17.35 2.15
CA VAL A 81 11.33 -18.05 1.61
C VAL A 81 11.67 -19.53 1.46
N PRO A 82 10.93 -20.48 2.07
CA PRO A 82 11.15 -21.89 1.86
C PRO A 82 10.87 -22.25 0.39
N SER A 83 11.80 -22.97 -0.24
CA SER A 83 11.72 -23.40 -1.64
C SER A 83 10.39 -24.10 -1.95
N GLY A 84 9.41 -23.36 -2.47
CA GLY A 84 8.04 -23.83 -2.72
C GLY A 84 6.91 -22.80 -2.54
N GLY A 85 7.19 -21.58 -2.05
CA GLY A 85 6.20 -20.52 -1.87
C GLY A 85 5.45 -20.13 -3.15
N SER A 86 4.16 -19.80 -3.01
CA SER A 86 3.28 -19.36 -4.10
C SER A 86 3.79 -18.03 -4.69
N ALA A 87 3.36 -17.72 -5.92
CA ALA A 87 3.68 -16.47 -6.61
C ALA A 87 3.01 -15.22 -6.01
N ALA A 88 2.55 -15.28 -4.74
CA ALA A 88 1.67 -14.29 -4.14
C ALA A 88 2.23 -13.68 -2.83
N ILE A 89 3.51 -13.89 -2.49
CA ILE A 89 4.15 -13.18 -1.37
C ILE A 89 4.51 -11.77 -1.84
N ASP A 90 3.95 -10.75 -1.19
CA ASP A 90 4.17 -9.33 -1.48
C ASP A 90 5.48 -8.85 -0.83
N HIS A 91 5.48 -8.79 0.50
CA HIS A 91 6.60 -8.36 1.31
C HIS A 91 6.89 -9.34 2.46
N VAL A 92 8.11 -9.26 2.97
CA VAL A 92 8.59 -10.05 4.10
C VAL A 92 9.14 -9.14 5.19
N GLU A 93 8.93 -9.57 6.43
CA GLU A 93 9.51 -8.96 7.62
C GLU A 93 10.32 -9.98 8.39
N TYR A 94 11.32 -9.51 9.14
CA TYR A 94 12.10 -10.39 10.00
C TYR A 94 12.84 -9.66 11.12
N CYS A 95 13.13 -10.39 12.19
CA CYS A 95 13.95 -9.93 13.30
C CYS A 95 14.74 -11.09 13.93
N VAL A 96 15.74 -10.76 14.74
CA VAL A 96 16.50 -11.74 15.54
C VAL A 96 16.25 -11.51 17.03
N THR A 97 16.04 -12.61 17.76
CA THR A 97 15.62 -12.62 19.16
C THR A 97 16.34 -13.72 19.95
N ASP A 98 16.11 -13.76 21.27
CA ASP A 98 16.35 -14.90 22.16
C ASP A 98 15.12 -15.06 23.06
N LEU A 99 14.06 -15.67 22.53
CA LEU A 99 12.70 -15.65 23.10
C LEU A 99 12.57 -16.41 24.42
N ASP A 100 13.35 -17.46 24.62
CA ASP A 100 13.36 -18.25 25.86
C ASP A 100 14.64 -18.07 26.69
N HIS A 101 15.50 -17.12 26.31
CA HIS A 101 16.70 -16.70 27.03
C HIS A 101 17.68 -17.84 27.27
N ASN A 102 17.80 -18.72 26.26
CA ASN A 102 18.62 -19.91 26.34
C ASN A 102 20.03 -19.72 25.76
N GLY A 103 20.33 -18.51 25.26
CA GLY A 103 21.61 -18.15 24.64
C GLY A 103 21.71 -18.54 23.17
N ARG A 104 20.60 -18.97 22.53
CA ARG A 104 20.53 -19.27 21.11
C ARG A 104 19.58 -18.30 20.42
N ALA A 105 20.03 -17.75 19.31
CA ALA A 105 19.24 -16.81 18.55
C ALA A 105 18.13 -17.51 17.77
N GLU A 106 16.94 -16.91 17.75
CA GLU A 106 15.90 -17.19 16.78
C GLU A 106 15.84 -16.09 15.72
N VAL A 107 15.53 -16.47 14.48
CA VAL A 107 15.04 -15.55 13.45
C VAL A 107 13.53 -15.74 13.31
N ILE A 108 12.77 -14.66 13.48
CA ILE A 108 11.35 -14.60 13.17
C ILE A 108 11.23 -14.08 11.73
N SER A 109 10.42 -14.74 10.91
CA SER A 109 10.09 -14.30 9.56
C SER A 109 8.58 -14.23 9.40
N VAL A 110 8.08 -13.08 8.98
CA VAL A 110 6.68 -12.81 8.65
C VAL A 110 6.58 -12.67 7.13
N GLN A 111 5.60 -13.34 6.53
CA GLN A 111 5.33 -13.29 5.09
C GLN A 111 3.93 -12.73 4.86
N HIS A 112 3.83 -11.70 4.03
CA HIS A 112 2.56 -11.08 3.66
C HIS A 112 2.17 -11.51 2.25
N PHE A 113 0.87 -11.78 2.05
CA PHE A 113 0.35 -12.25 0.77
C PHE A 113 -0.54 -11.19 0.09
N GLU A 114 -0.29 -10.93 -1.21
CA GLU A 114 -0.95 -9.88 -2.02
C GLU A 114 -2.49 -9.93 -2.03
N TYR A 115 -3.08 -11.14 -1.94
CA TYR A 115 -4.51 -11.33 -2.27
C TYR A 115 -5.42 -11.60 -1.07
N GLU A 116 -4.88 -11.86 0.13
CA GLU A 116 -5.70 -12.37 1.25
C GLU A 116 -5.55 -11.60 2.55
N GLY A 117 -4.69 -10.57 2.62
CA GLY A 117 -4.41 -9.87 3.89
C GLY A 117 -3.93 -10.82 5.00
N ALA A 118 -3.43 -12.00 4.60
CA ALA A 118 -2.99 -13.05 5.48
C ALA A 118 -1.49 -12.89 5.76
N THR A 119 -1.08 -13.18 7.00
CA THR A 119 0.32 -13.25 7.41
C THR A 119 0.68 -14.67 7.83
N GLU A 120 1.82 -15.18 7.36
CA GLU A 120 2.42 -16.42 7.86
C GLU A 120 3.67 -16.10 8.68
N VAL A 121 3.75 -16.65 9.90
CA VAL A 121 4.90 -16.45 10.80
C VAL A 121 5.67 -17.75 11.02
N HIS A 122 6.95 -17.70 10.67
CA HIS A 122 7.91 -18.76 10.91
C HIS A 122 8.96 -18.30 11.91
N ILE A 123 9.35 -19.20 12.82
CA ILE A 123 10.40 -18.94 13.80
C ILE A 123 11.43 -20.05 13.68
N TYR A 124 12.70 -19.68 13.47
CA TYR A 124 13.80 -20.62 13.30
C TYR A 124 14.88 -20.37 14.35
N GLU A 125 15.18 -21.37 15.17
CA GLU A 125 16.22 -21.31 16.19
C GLU A 125 17.53 -21.92 15.67
N VAL A 126 18.66 -21.31 16.03
CA VAL A 126 19.98 -21.91 15.80
C VAL A 126 20.12 -23.20 16.61
N ASP A 127 20.59 -24.28 15.97
CA ASP A 127 20.78 -25.55 16.66
C ASP A 127 21.88 -25.49 17.75
N GLU A 128 21.81 -26.39 18.74
CA GLU A 128 22.80 -26.49 19.84
C GLU A 128 24.27 -26.62 19.39
N LYS A 129 24.52 -26.87 18.10
CA LYS A 129 25.87 -27.08 17.55
C LYS A 129 26.32 -25.90 16.67
N CYS A 130 25.50 -24.87 16.52
CA CYS A 130 25.66 -23.78 15.55
C CYS A 130 25.93 -24.30 14.12
N LYS A 131 25.14 -25.28 13.66
CA LYS A 131 25.31 -25.92 12.34
C LYS A 131 24.16 -25.69 11.37
N GLY A 132 23.02 -25.26 11.86
CA GLY A 132 21.84 -25.00 11.05
C GLY A 132 20.70 -24.46 11.90
N LEU A 133 19.54 -24.38 11.26
CA LEU A 133 18.32 -23.86 11.84
C LEU A 133 17.32 -24.98 12.10
N LYS A 134 16.47 -24.77 13.10
CA LYS A 134 15.36 -25.65 13.43
C LYS A 134 14.10 -24.80 13.59
N GLU A 135 13.12 -25.07 12.72
CA GLU A 135 11.82 -24.41 12.79
C GLU A 135 11.06 -24.78 14.06
N ALA A 136 10.47 -23.76 14.69
CA ALA A 136 9.61 -23.88 15.85
C ALA A 136 8.31 -24.58 15.49
N LYS A 137 7.71 -25.26 16.47
CA LYS A 137 6.38 -25.84 16.33
C LYS A 137 5.36 -25.00 17.04
N TRP A 138 4.32 -24.63 16.33
CA TRP A 138 3.18 -23.91 16.88
C TRP A 138 2.22 -24.83 17.64
N LYS A 139 1.70 -24.32 18.75
CA LYS A 139 0.59 -24.91 19.49
C LYS A 139 -0.38 -23.82 19.92
N TYR A 140 -1.61 -23.91 19.45
CA TYR A 140 -2.67 -22.98 19.77
C TYR A 140 -3.60 -23.52 20.86
N LYS A 141 -4.11 -22.64 21.72
CA LYS A 141 -5.14 -22.91 22.73
C LYS A 141 -5.92 -21.62 23.05
N GLY A 142 -7.08 -21.75 23.70
CA GLY A 142 -7.91 -20.61 24.11
C GLY A 142 -9.21 -20.50 23.31
N VAL A 143 -9.76 -19.29 23.25
CA VAL A 143 -10.95 -18.96 22.46
C VAL A 143 -10.61 -18.82 20.97
N GLU A 144 -11.58 -19.11 20.09
CA GLU A 144 -11.47 -18.88 18.64
C GLU A 144 -10.19 -19.45 18.01
N VAL A 145 -9.79 -20.65 18.46
CA VAL A 145 -8.60 -21.33 17.95
C VAL A 145 -8.93 -22.00 16.61
N THR A 146 -8.58 -21.32 15.52
CA THR A 146 -8.40 -21.92 14.21
C THR A 146 -6.90 -22.05 13.93
N SER A 147 -6.46 -23.15 13.32
CA SER A 147 -5.05 -23.37 12.95
C SER A 147 -4.51 -22.33 11.97
N ASP A 148 -5.43 -21.57 11.36
CA ASP A 148 -5.19 -20.70 10.22
C ASP A 148 -5.02 -19.23 10.66
N LYS A 149 -5.05 -18.95 11.98
CA LYS A 149 -4.80 -17.63 12.56
C LYS A 149 -3.46 -17.65 13.28
N CYS A 150 -2.44 -17.07 12.68
CA CYS A 150 -1.15 -16.82 13.33
C CYS A 150 -1.18 -15.41 13.95
N PRO A 151 -0.56 -15.16 15.13
CA PRO A 151 -0.39 -13.81 15.64
C PRO A 151 0.41 -12.96 14.67
N ASP A 152 -0.07 -11.76 14.37
CA ASP A 152 0.60 -10.86 13.46
C ASP A 152 1.74 -10.12 14.16
N PHE A 153 2.99 -10.46 13.81
CA PHE A 153 4.18 -9.77 14.32
C PHE A 153 4.50 -8.48 13.55
N ALA A 154 3.83 -8.21 12.44
CA ALA A 154 4.15 -7.09 11.55
C ALA A 154 3.47 -5.78 11.95
N TYR A 155 2.23 -5.84 12.45
CA TYR A 155 1.49 -4.64 12.83
C TYR A 155 1.94 -4.04 14.17
N ASP A 156 2.36 -4.87 15.13
CA ASP A 156 2.67 -4.42 16.49
C ASP A 156 4.17 -4.20 16.70
N SER A 157 4.63 -2.95 16.64
CA SER A 157 5.96 -2.57 17.15
C SER A 157 6.00 -2.42 18.68
N TYR A 158 4.84 -2.57 19.35
CA TYR A 158 4.66 -2.38 20.78
C TYR A 158 4.11 -3.66 21.41
N ILE A 159 4.98 -4.50 21.98
CA ILE A 159 4.59 -5.77 22.58
C ILE A 159 4.81 -5.69 24.09
N SER A 160 3.74 -5.82 24.87
CA SER A 160 3.85 -5.93 26.33
C SER A 160 4.41 -7.30 26.71
N THR A 161 5.36 -7.33 27.62
CA THR A 161 5.97 -8.58 28.08
C THR A 161 6.07 -8.66 29.58
N TYR A 162 6.09 -9.89 30.09
CA TYR A 162 6.38 -10.13 31.49
C TYR A 162 7.11 -11.47 31.66
N TYR A 163 7.91 -11.56 32.74
CA TYR A 163 8.61 -12.78 33.09
C TYR A 163 7.90 -13.57 34.19
N ASP A 164 7.52 -14.83 33.93
CA ASP A 164 7.00 -15.74 34.95
C ASP A 164 8.15 -16.48 35.64
N LYS A 165 8.67 -15.88 36.73
CA LYS A 165 9.74 -16.47 37.57
C LYS A 165 9.45 -17.91 38.05
N LYS A 166 8.17 -18.31 38.18
CA LYS A 166 7.82 -19.66 38.66
C LYS A 166 7.96 -20.70 37.56
N LYS A 167 7.66 -20.32 36.32
CA LYS A 167 7.78 -21.21 35.15
C LYS A 167 9.13 -21.06 34.44
N ASN A 168 9.85 -19.96 34.71
CA ASN A 168 11.06 -19.58 33.99
C ASN A 168 10.76 -19.38 32.50
N GLU A 169 9.70 -18.64 32.22
CA GLU A 169 9.18 -18.39 30.86
C GLU A 169 8.90 -16.90 30.70
N THR A 170 9.27 -16.34 29.55
CA THR A 170 8.87 -15.00 29.12
C THR A 170 7.58 -15.11 28.35
N HIS A 171 6.67 -14.19 28.63
CA HIS A 171 5.35 -14.11 28.01
C HIS A 171 5.27 -12.81 27.23
N PHE A 172 4.80 -12.91 25.98
CA PHE A 172 4.59 -11.78 25.09
C PHE A 172 3.09 -11.63 24.85
N LEU A 173 2.55 -10.45 25.14
CA LEU A 173 1.15 -10.11 24.94
C LEU A 173 1.03 -9.34 23.63
N MET A 174 0.23 -9.88 22.70
CA MET A 174 0.11 -9.38 21.34
C MET A 174 -1.34 -9.40 20.90
N ASP A 175 -1.70 -8.44 20.06
CA ASP A 175 -2.99 -8.45 19.40
C ASP A 175 -2.85 -9.15 18.05
N ASN A 176 -3.94 -9.73 17.57
CA ASN A 176 -3.97 -10.37 16.27
C ASN A 176 -5.29 -10.08 15.58
N PHE A 177 -5.20 -9.29 14.52
CA PHE A 177 -6.34 -8.93 13.68
C PHE A 177 -6.66 -10.08 12.74
N PHE A 178 -7.95 -10.35 12.53
CA PHE A 178 -8.37 -11.37 11.58
C PHE A 178 -9.61 -10.93 10.80
N ASP A 179 -9.69 -11.41 9.56
CA ASP A 179 -10.91 -11.43 8.74
C ASP A 179 -11.20 -12.90 8.39
N ASN A 180 -12.43 -13.36 8.60
CA ASN A 180 -12.81 -14.75 8.29
C ASN A 180 -13.43 -14.93 6.89
N GLY A 181 -13.47 -13.88 6.07
CA GLY A 181 -13.97 -13.89 4.70
C GLY A 181 -15.49 -14.01 4.57
N ASN A 182 -16.23 -14.08 5.69
CA ASN A 182 -17.70 -14.11 5.71
C ASN A 182 -18.31 -12.80 6.19
N GLY A 183 -17.52 -11.71 6.21
CA GLY A 183 -17.95 -10.40 6.71
C GLY A 183 -17.84 -10.24 8.23
N GLU A 184 -17.16 -11.17 8.91
CA GLU A 184 -16.79 -11.02 10.32
C GLU A 184 -15.29 -10.77 10.45
N TYR A 185 -14.93 -9.66 11.08
CA TYR A 185 -13.55 -9.27 11.37
C TYR A 185 -13.39 -9.03 12.86
N GLY A 186 -12.20 -9.17 13.41
CA GLY A 186 -12.02 -9.08 14.85
C GLY A 186 -10.58 -9.01 15.30
N ILE A 187 -10.42 -9.00 16.61
CA ILE A 187 -9.13 -8.98 17.30
C ILE A 187 -9.12 -10.15 18.27
N THR A 188 -8.10 -11.00 18.18
CA THR A 188 -7.75 -11.97 19.23
C THR A 188 -6.59 -11.44 20.05
N TYR A 189 -6.74 -11.50 21.37
CA TYR A 189 -5.71 -11.11 22.32
C TYR A 189 -4.91 -12.35 22.71
N CYS A 190 -3.62 -12.34 22.41
CA CYS A 190 -2.75 -13.51 22.42
C CYS A 190 -1.68 -13.37 23.50
N GLU A 191 -1.40 -14.46 24.21
CA GLU A 191 -0.22 -14.61 25.05
C GLU A 191 0.69 -15.68 24.42
N LEU A 192 1.90 -15.29 24.05
CA LEU A 192 2.88 -16.17 23.45
C LEU A 192 3.94 -16.58 24.47
N THR A 193 4.29 -17.87 24.47
CA THR A 193 5.49 -18.36 25.16
C THR A 193 6.29 -19.28 24.27
N TYR A 194 7.61 -19.09 24.28
CA TYR A 194 8.54 -19.92 23.55
C TYR A 194 9.36 -20.78 24.52
N SER A 195 9.54 -22.06 24.20
CA SER A 195 10.45 -22.95 24.93
C SER A 195 10.78 -24.21 24.13
N GLU A 196 12.07 -24.56 24.08
CA GLU A 196 12.58 -25.81 23.47
C GLU A 196 12.13 -26.02 21.99
N GLY A 197 12.08 -24.95 21.18
CA GLY A 197 11.62 -25.04 19.79
C GLY A 197 10.10 -25.19 19.64
N LYS A 198 9.32 -24.71 20.61
CA LYS A 198 7.85 -24.70 20.53
C LYS A 198 7.34 -23.33 20.92
N MET A 199 6.52 -22.74 20.04
CA MET A 199 5.76 -21.55 20.32
C MET A 199 4.34 -21.95 20.76
N VAL A 200 3.92 -21.50 21.93
CA VAL A 200 2.55 -21.68 22.42
C VAL A 200 1.84 -20.35 22.32
N CYS A 201 0.81 -20.29 21.48
CA CYS A 201 -0.08 -19.15 21.39
C CYS A 201 -1.36 -19.44 22.20
N TRP A 202 -1.68 -18.55 23.14
CA TRP A 202 -2.89 -18.60 23.93
C TRP A 202 -3.79 -17.41 23.64
N ASN A 203 -4.91 -17.66 22.97
CA ASN A 203 -5.95 -16.65 22.77
C ASN A 203 -6.78 -16.54 24.05
N TYR A 204 -6.45 -15.57 24.92
CA TYR A 204 -7.13 -15.41 26.20
C TYR A 204 -8.38 -14.53 26.09
N GLY A 205 -8.48 -13.73 25.04
CA GLY A 205 -9.65 -12.91 24.71
C GLY A 205 -9.87 -12.84 23.20
N ALA A 206 -11.10 -12.60 22.79
CA ALA A 206 -11.43 -12.27 21.41
C ALA A 206 -12.61 -11.29 21.36
N PHE A 207 -12.53 -10.37 20.41
CA PHE A 207 -13.58 -9.42 20.10
C PHE A 207 -13.90 -9.50 18.62
N ILE A 208 -15.17 -9.78 18.29
CA ILE A 208 -15.63 -10.04 16.93
C ILE A 208 -16.65 -8.98 16.52
N TYR A 209 -16.41 -8.38 15.37
CA TYR A 209 -17.35 -7.54 14.64
C TYR A 209 -18.04 -8.38 13.56
N GLY A 210 -19.33 -8.62 13.73
CA GLY A 210 -20.21 -9.22 12.71
C GLY A 210 -21.57 -8.53 12.72
N ASP A 211 -22.65 -9.31 12.52
CA ASP A 211 -24.03 -8.83 12.67
C ASP A 211 -24.32 -8.28 14.07
N GLU A 212 -23.68 -8.86 15.10
CA GLU A 212 -23.64 -8.36 16.48
C GLU A 212 -22.18 -8.28 16.95
N LYS A 213 -21.93 -7.47 17.98
CA LYS A 213 -20.62 -7.41 18.64
C LYS A 213 -20.53 -8.51 19.69
N GLU A 214 -19.52 -9.37 19.59
CA GLU A 214 -19.32 -10.49 20.52
C GLU A 214 -17.99 -10.38 21.26
N PHE A 215 -18.02 -10.71 22.56
CA PHE A 215 -16.86 -10.68 23.46
C PHE A 215 -16.64 -12.07 24.06
N PHE A 216 -15.44 -12.60 23.91
CA PHE A 216 -15.06 -13.91 24.41
C PHE A 216 -13.83 -13.81 25.31
N VAL A 217 -13.84 -14.56 26.41
CA VAL A 217 -12.67 -14.75 27.28
C VAL A 217 -12.56 -16.23 27.68
N ASP A 218 -11.34 -16.75 27.70
CA ASP A 218 -11.09 -18.20 27.85
C ASP A 218 -11.42 -18.74 29.25
N ASP A 219 -11.47 -17.88 30.27
CA ASP A 219 -11.81 -18.29 31.64
C ASP A 219 -13.31 -18.51 31.86
N GLY A 220 -14.13 -18.24 30.85
CA GLY A 220 -15.59 -18.41 30.86
C GLY A 220 -16.35 -17.30 31.58
N THR A 221 -15.71 -16.17 31.88
CA THR A 221 -16.39 -14.96 32.35
C THR A 221 -17.33 -14.43 31.26
N GLU A 222 -18.59 -14.18 31.61
CA GLU A 222 -19.55 -13.57 30.69
C GLU A 222 -19.33 -12.05 30.68
N ILE A 223 -19.03 -11.50 29.51
CA ILE A 223 -18.85 -10.07 29.26
C ILE A 223 -19.81 -9.66 28.14
N ASP A 224 -20.65 -8.66 28.38
CA ASP A 224 -21.72 -8.25 27.45
C ASP A 224 -21.55 -6.81 26.92
N ASN A 225 -20.46 -6.14 27.31
CA ASN A 225 -20.17 -4.78 26.90
C ASN A 225 -18.66 -4.53 26.76
N MET A 226 -18.32 -3.50 25.98
CA MET A 226 -16.94 -3.16 25.64
C MET A 226 -16.13 -2.68 26.85
N ASP A 227 -16.73 -1.90 27.75
CA ASP A 227 -16.00 -1.31 28.88
C ASP A 227 -15.49 -2.43 29.81
N ASP A 228 -16.35 -3.39 30.15
CA ASP A 228 -15.98 -4.56 30.96
C ASP A 228 -14.96 -5.47 30.24
N PHE A 229 -15.01 -5.54 28.91
CA PHE A 229 -14.04 -6.30 28.11
C PHE A 229 -12.66 -5.65 28.14
N VAL A 230 -12.57 -4.34 27.93
CA VAL A 230 -11.33 -3.58 28.01
C VAL A 230 -10.73 -3.65 29.41
N ASP A 231 -11.55 -3.48 30.46
CA ASP A 231 -11.10 -3.62 31.85
C ASP A 231 -10.53 -5.03 32.11
N TYR A 232 -11.15 -6.08 31.56
CA TYR A 232 -10.61 -7.44 31.66
C TYR A 232 -9.27 -7.58 30.95
N MET A 233 -9.13 -7.05 29.71
CA MET A 233 -7.89 -7.13 28.94
C MET A 233 -6.75 -6.41 29.65
N LEU A 234 -7.00 -5.20 30.18
CA LEU A 234 -6.01 -4.42 30.93
C LEU A 234 -5.64 -5.04 32.29
N GLU A 235 -6.54 -5.83 32.89
CA GLU A 235 -6.22 -6.61 34.09
C GLU A 235 -5.50 -7.93 33.77
N TYR A 236 -5.43 -8.35 32.51
CA TYR A 236 -4.87 -9.63 32.13
C TYR A 236 -3.38 -9.52 31.78
N PRO A 237 -2.50 -10.32 32.41
CA PRO A 237 -2.75 -11.20 33.55
C PRO A 237 -2.66 -10.44 34.89
N LYS A 238 -3.54 -10.79 35.83
CA LYS A 238 -3.65 -10.05 37.11
C LYS A 238 -2.30 -9.91 37.82
N ARG A 239 -1.91 -8.65 38.08
CA ARG A 239 -0.79 -8.24 38.95
C ARG A 239 0.58 -8.65 38.42
N ARG A 240 1.05 -8.01 37.35
CA ARG A 240 2.43 -8.12 36.88
C ARG A 240 3.01 -6.74 36.57
N ASN A 241 4.33 -6.64 36.67
CA ASN A 241 5.08 -5.52 36.11
C ASN A 241 5.33 -5.90 34.66
N GLU A 242 4.53 -5.32 33.77
CA GLU A 242 4.74 -5.44 32.33
C GLU A 242 5.81 -4.43 31.91
N GLU A 243 6.67 -4.84 31.00
CA GLU A 243 7.51 -3.89 30.27
C GLU A 243 7.30 -4.06 28.77
N GLN A 244 7.59 -3.00 28.05
CA GLN A 244 7.54 -3.02 26.61
C GLN A 244 8.78 -3.73 26.07
N ALA A 245 8.58 -4.71 25.18
CA ALA A 245 9.63 -5.26 24.35
C ALA A 245 9.55 -4.66 22.95
N PHE A 246 10.73 -4.42 22.38
CA PHE A 246 10.89 -4.00 21.00
C PHE A 246 11.53 -5.12 20.21
N PHE A 247 10.88 -5.54 19.14
CA PHE A 247 11.53 -6.35 18.14
C PHE A 247 12.20 -5.40 17.15
N GLY A 248 13.50 -5.59 16.90
CA GLY A 248 14.18 -4.91 15.80
C GLY A 248 13.69 -5.45 14.46
N MET A 249 12.42 -5.24 14.14
CA MET A 249 11.76 -5.77 12.96
C MET A 249 12.13 -4.94 11.74
N TYR A 250 12.66 -5.62 10.73
CA TYR A 250 12.77 -5.09 9.39
C TYR A 250 11.44 -5.26 8.69
N LYS A 251 10.87 -4.17 8.17
CA LYS A 251 9.51 -4.14 7.62
C LYS A 251 9.48 -3.90 6.12
N ASP A 252 8.45 -4.42 5.46
CA ASP A 252 8.07 -4.10 4.08
C ASP A 252 9.15 -4.31 2.99
N PHE A 253 10.01 -5.32 3.13
CA PHE A 253 10.95 -5.65 2.06
C PHE A 253 10.29 -6.54 1.01
N THR A 254 10.40 -6.17 -0.26
CA THR A 254 10.05 -7.09 -1.36
C THR A 254 10.94 -8.32 -1.29
N PHE A 255 10.38 -9.47 -1.67
CA PHE A 255 11.10 -10.74 -1.69
C PHE A 255 12.43 -10.66 -2.48
N GLU A 256 12.42 -9.99 -3.63
CA GLU A 256 13.60 -9.83 -4.48
C GLU A 256 14.70 -9.02 -3.80
N LYS A 257 14.34 -7.97 -3.06
CA LYS A 257 15.29 -7.11 -2.35
C LYS A 257 16.05 -7.89 -1.30
N VAL A 258 15.35 -8.65 -0.46
CA VAL A 258 16.00 -9.44 0.62
C VAL A 258 16.96 -10.48 0.04
N ARG A 259 16.55 -11.17 -1.03
CA ARG A 259 17.38 -12.19 -1.68
C ARG A 259 18.69 -11.65 -2.27
N ASN A 260 18.70 -10.38 -2.63
CA ASN A 260 19.85 -9.71 -3.24
C ASN A 260 20.73 -8.95 -2.23
N LEU A 261 20.39 -8.96 -0.94
CA LEU A 261 21.21 -8.34 0.09
C LEU A 261 22.58 -9.03 0.19
N ASP A 262 23.63 -8.24 0.30
CA ASP A 262 24.96 -8.75 0.58
C ASP A 262 25.02 -9.37 1.98
N ASP A 263 25.62 -10.55 2.09
CA ASP A 263 25.75 -11.30 3.35
C ASP A 263 26.30 -10.46 4.51
N SER A 264 27.23 -9.52 4.23
CA SER A 264 27.81 -8.67 5.27
C SER A 264 26.83 -7.58 5.74
N TYR A 265 26.02 -7.05 4.83
CA TYR A 265 24.94 -6.15 5.17
C TYR A 265 23.86 -6.87 5.98
N LEU A 266 23.40 -8.03 5.50
CA LEU A 266 22.42 -8.87 6.20
C LEU A 266 22.92 -9.28 7.60
N SER A 267 24.20 -9.62 7.75
CA SER A 267 24.78 -9.93 9.06
C SER A 267 24.73 -8.73 10.02
N THR A 268 25.11 -7.54 9.54
CA THR A 268 25.10 -6.31 10.36
C THR A 268 23.68 -5.98 10.79
N MET A 269 22.76 -6.06 9.84
CA MET A 269 21.34 -5.83 10.02
C MET A 269 20.76 -6.80 11.06
N LEU A 270 20.90 -8.11 10.88
CA LEU A 270 20.40 -9.09 11.86
C LEU A 270 21.04 -8.95 13.26
N THR A 271 22.29 -8.49 13.35
CA THR A 271 22.96 -8.22 14.63
C THR A 271 22.32 -7.03 15.35
N ASP A 272 22.10 -5.92 14.63
CA ASP A 272 21.48 -4.72 15.22
C ASP A 272 20.02 -4.99 15.61
N SER A 273 19.32 -5.88 14.90
CA SER A 273 17.97 -6.34 15.26
C SER A 273 17.94 -7.07 16.61
N TYR A 274 18.88 -7.98 16.84
CA TYR A 274 19.04 -8.62 18.15
C TYR A 274 19.36 -7.59 19.24
N ARG A 275 20.18 -6.58 18.95
CA ARG A 275 20.52 -5.55 19.93
C ARG A 275 19.32 -4.69 20.32
N VAL A 276 18.38 -4.43 19.41
CA VAL A 276 17.10 -3.80 19.77
C VAL A 276 16.33 -4.69 20.74
N TYR A 277 16.19 -5.98 20.43
CA TYR A 277 15.52 -6.95 21.30
C TYR A 277 16.18 -7.05 22.69
N ALA A 278 17.51 -7.02 22.74
CA ALA A 278 18.28 -7.06 23.98
C ALA A 278 18.28 -5.72 24.76
N GLY A 279 17.67 -4.65 24.23
CA GLY A 279 17.70 -3.31 24.82
C GLY A 279 19.07 -2.62 24.75
N GLU A 280 19.97 -3.08 23.87
CA GLU A 280 21.32 -2.55 23.66
C GLU A 280 21.40 -1.55 22.50
N TYR A 281 20.37 -1.47 21.66
CA TYR A 281 20.26 -0.55 20.54
C TYR A 281 18.88 0.10 20.53
N ASP A 282 18.85 1.42 20.29
CA ASP A 282 17.62 2.19 20.33
C ASP A 282 16.70 1.83 19.15
N PHE A 283 15.41 1.65 19.44
CA PHE A 283 14.44 1.25 18.42
C PHE A 283 14.24 2.35 17.37
N ASP A 284 14.19 3.62 17.75
CA ASP A 284 14.00 4.72 16.82
C ASP A 284 15.23 4.87 15.93
N GLU A 285 16.46 4.76 16.47
CA GLU A 285 17.69 4.77 15.66
C GLU A 285 17.75 3.58 14.69
N PHE A 286 17.31 2.40 15.13
CA PHE A 286 17.21 1.22 14.27
C PHE A 286 16.20 1.42 13.14
N TYR A 287 15.00 1.87 13.51
CA TYR A 287 13.91 2.10 12.58
C TYR A 287 14.31 3.20 11.60
N GLU A 288 14.97 4.26 12.05
CA GLU A 288 15.50 5.32 11.18
C GLU A 288 16.51 4.77 10.16
N LYS A 289 17.46 3.98 10.64
CA LYS A 289 18.58 3.47 9.85
C LYS A 289 18.16 2.44 8.79
N TYR A 290 17.13 1.65 9.07
CA TYR A 290 16.81 0.48 8.26
C TYR A 290 15.40 0.49 7.67
N ASN A 291 14.48 1.24 8.27
CA ASN A 291 13.07 1.32 7.85
C ASN A 291 12.64 2.73 7.41
N ILE A 292 13.32 3.84 7.80
CA ILE A 292 12.94 5.22 7.42
C ILE A 292 13.75 5.81 6.24
N GLU A 293 14.99 5.42 5.94
CA GLU A 293 15.76 6.09 4.86
C GLU A 293 16.43 5.18 3.81
N PRO A 294 16.40 5.64 2.53
CA PRO A 294 15.22 5.62 1.67
C PRO A 294 14.94 4.18 1.23
N LEU A 295 13.96 3.97 0.36
CA LEU A 295 14.08 2.94 -0.67
C LEU A 295 15.54 2.88 -1.14
N VAL A 296 16.30 1.86 -0.73
CA VAL A 296 17.61 1.54 -1.32
C VAL A 296 17.31 1.31 -2.79
N ASP A 297 17.52 2.36 -3.58
CA ASP A 297 17.63 2.33 -5.03
C ASP A 297 16.59 1.41 -5.69
N ASP A 298 15.34 1.48 -5.21
CA ASP A 298 14.18 1.22 -6.07
C ASP A 298 13.77 2.55 -6.74
N SER A 299 14.79 3.24 -7.21
CA SER A 299 14.77 4.20 -8.30
C SER A 299 14.30 3.57 -9.62
N SER A 300 13.45 2.54 -9.56
CA SER A 300 12.42 2.39 -10.58
C SER A 300 11.49 3.61 -10.59
N THR A 301 11.48 4.45 -9.54
CA THR A 301 10.88 5.80 -9.55
C THR A 301 11.90 6.96 -9.65
N ASP A 302 13.20 6.76 -9.97
CA ASP A 302 14.07 7.89 -10.38
C ASP A 302 13.58 8.35 -11.75
N ILE A 303 12.53 9.15 -11.74
CA ILE A 303 12.13 9.91 -12.90
C ILE A 303 13.29 10.86 -13.15
N ASP A 304 14.11 10.56 -14.16
CA ASP A 304 15.15 11.48 -14.59
C ASP A 304 14.45 12.79 -14.95
N TYR A 305 15.01 13.92 -14.51
CA TYR A 305 14.47 15.24 -14.86
C TYR A 305 14.26 15.37 -16.37
N ASP A 306 15.13 14.74 -17.16
CA ASP A 306 15.04 14.74 -18.62
C ASP A 306 13.77 14.05 -19.14
N ASP A 307 13.21 13.07 -18.42
CA ASP A 307 11.95 12.38 -18.78
C ASP A 307 10.72 13.26 -18.54
N LEU A 308 10.80 14.12 -17.53
CA LEU A 308 9.80 15.14 -17.22
C LEU A 308 9.76 16.27 -18.24
N VAL A 309 10.81 16.47 -19.05
CA VAL A 309 10.84 17.56 -20.04
C VAL A 309 9.71 17.38 -21.06
N GLY A 310 8.75 18.29 -21.04
CA GLY A 310 7.53 18.15 -21.82
C GLY A 310 6.44 19.12 -21.41
N SER A 311 5.30 19.01 -22.09
CA SER A 311 4.07 19.69 -21.73
C SER A 311 3.13 18.64 -21.17
N TRP A 312 2.50 18.91 -20.03
CA TRP A 312 1.70 17.96 -19.27
C TRP A 312 0.36 18.60 -18.95
N MET A 313 -0.74 17.99 -19.39
CA MET A 313 -2.10 18.49 -19.19
C MET A 313 -2.75 17.75 -18.03
N LEU A 314 -3.42 18.48 -17.13
CA LEU A 314 -4.23 17.84 -16.09
C LEU A 314 -5.31 16.97 -16.74
N TYR A 315 -5.34 15.69 -16.37
CA TYR A 315 -6.32 14.71 -16.84
C TYR A 315 -7.33 14.37 -15.76
N SER A 316 -6.89 14.18 -14.51
CA SER A 316 -7.79 13.95 -13.39
C SER A 316 -7.28 14.59 -12.12
N SER A 317 -8.20 14.84 -11.19
CA SER A 317 -7.90 15.17 -9.79
C SER A 317 -8.82 14.40 -8.87
N ASP A 318 -8.30 13.91 -7.77
CA ASP A 318 -9.00 13.21 -6.69
C ASP A 318 -8.75 13.92 -5.36
N ASP A 319 -9.81 14.11 -4.58
CA ASP A 319 -9.78 14.73 -3.26
C ASP A 319 -10.00 13.73 -2.11
N GLY A 320 -9.99 12.43 -2.44
CA GLY A 320 -10.27 11.32 -1.52
C GLY A 320 -11.76 10.99 -1.40
N TYR A 321 -12.66 11.78 -2.00
CA TYR A 321 -14.10 11.55 -1.99
C TYR A 321 -14.70 11.49 -3.40
N GLU A 322 -14.25 12.35 -4.33
CA GLU A 322 -14.71 12.39 -5.72
C GLU A 322 -13.55 12.64 -6.70
N THR A 323 -13.47 11.81 -7.75
CA THR A 323 -12.56 12.02 -8.87
C THR A 323 -13.21 12.86 -9.97
N GLU A 324 -12.55 13.94 -10.39
CA GLU A 324 -12.92 14.74 -11.55
C GLU A 324 -11.96 14.53 -12.73
N TYR A 325 -12.49 14.58 -13.96
CA TYR A 325 -11.70 14.42 -15.20
C TYR A 325 -11.76 15.68 -16.07
N TYR A 326 -10.64 15.95 -16.75
CA TYR A 326 -10.38 17.17 -17.51
C TYR A 326 -9.87 16.87 -18.92
N ASP A 327 -10.29 17.70 -19.86
CA ASP A 327 -9.83 17.72 -21.25
C ASP A 327 -9.78 19.16 -21.79
N LYS A 328 -9.38 19.33 -23.06
CA LYS A 328 -9.32 20.66 -23.72
C LYS A 328 -10.69 21.35 -23.87
N ASP A 329 -11.77 20.59 -23.84
CA ASP A 329 -13.14 21.07 -23.97
C ASP A 329 -13.78 21.40 -22.61
N SER A 330 -13.09 21.07 -21.52
CA SER A 330 -13.49 21.37 -20.16
C SER A 330 -13.49 22.89 -19.93
N ASN A 331 -14.41 23.34 -19.08
CA ASN A 331 -14.58 24.77 -18.79
C ASN A 331 -13.31 25.39 -18.16
N GLY A 332 -12.49 24.58 -17.51
CA GLY A 332 -11.12 24.93 -17.17
C GLY A 332 -10.23 23.70 -17.10
N TYR A 333 -8.97 23.85 -17.47
CA TYR A 333 -7.92 22.82 -17.37
C TYR A 333 -6.55 23.48 -17.19
N PHE A 334 -5.59 22.71 -16.69
CA PHE A 334 -4.22 23.18 -16.43
C PHE A 334 -3.20 22.47 -17.31
N VAL A 335 -2.10 23.17 -17.58
CA VAL A 335 -0.94 22.61 -18.28
C VAL A 335 0.34 23.03 -17.57
N ILE A 336 1.26 22.10 -17.37
CA ILE A 336 2.61 22.33 -16.87
C ILE A 336 3.61 22.05 -17.99
N GLU A 337 4.40 23.05 -18.37
CA GLU A 337 5.49 22.92 -19.33
C GLU A 337 6.83 22.86 -18.58
N ILE A 338 7.42 21.69 -18.46
CA ILE A 338 8.73 21.45 -17.82
C ILE A 338 9.82 21.52 -18.89
N ARG A 339 10.87 22.29 -18.62
CA ARG A 339 11.95 22.57 -19.59
C ARG A 339 13.28 22.01 -19.14
N SER A 340 14.13 21.64 -20.09
CA SER A 340 15.46 21.06 -19.83
C SER A 340 16.45 21.95 -19.05
N ASN A 341 16.10 23.21 -18.78
CA ASN A 341 16.92 24.13 -17.98
C ASN A 341 16.47 24.22 -16.51
N MET A 342 15.77 23.22 -15.98
CA MET A 342 15.24 23.21 -14.60
C MET A 342 14.28 24.39 -14.32
N THR A 343 13.42 24.69 -15.28
CA THR A 343 12.34 25.66 -15.11
C THR A 343 11.04 25.05 -15.62
N ALA A 344 9.92 25.42 -15.03
CA ALA A 344 8.60 25.02 -15.52
C ALA A 344 7.67 26.22 -15.63
N ILE A 345 6.64 26.10 -16.46
CA ILE A 345 5.59 27.10 -16.60
C ILE A 345 4.24 26.45 -16.37
N PHE A 346 3.47 27.01 -15.45
CA PHE A 346 2.07 26.69 -15.25
C PHE A 346 1.17 27.56 -16.13
N TYR A 347 0.22 26.93 -16.81
CA TYR A 347 -0.84 27.56 -17.57
C TYR A 347 -2.19 27.14 -17.02
N ALA A 348 -3.09 28.10 -16.86
CA ALA A 348 -4.51 27.81 -16.65
C ALA A 348 -5.34 28.33 -17.82
N TYR A 349 -6.21 27.47 -18.33
CA TYR A 349 -7.14 27.77 -19.39
C TYR A 349 -8.55 27.80 -18.82
N PHE A 350 -9.33 28.81 -19.19
CA PHE A 350 -10.77 28.88 -18.93
C PHE A 350 -11.50 29.17 -20.22
N ASP A 351 -12.57 28.43 -20.51
CA ASP A 351 -13.31 28.48 -21.77
C ASP A 351 -12.39 28.37 -23.02
N GLY A 352 -11.37 27.50 -22.94
CA GLY A 352 -10.37 27.30 -24.00
C GLY A 352 -9.41 28.47 -24.21
N LYS A 353 -9.31 29.43 -23.27
CA LYS A 353 -8.40 30.59 -23.36
C LYS A 353 -7.42 30.60 -22.21
N GLU A 354 -6.15 30.82 -22.55
CA GLU A 354 -5.09 31.10 -21.56
C GLU A 354 -5.53 32.28 -20.70
N SER A 355 -5.70 32.00 -19.41
CA SER A 355 -6.15 32.95 -18.40
C SER A 355 -5.06 33.23 -17.38
N LEU A 356 -4.16 32.28 -17.17
CA LEU A 356 -2.98 32.41 -16.32
C LEU A 356 -1.77 31.78 -17.00
N LYS A 357 -0.61 32.44 -16.81
CA LYS A 357 0.70 31.91 -17.16
C LYS A 357 1.71 32.34 -16.09
N LYS A 358 2.35 31.38 -15.43
CA LYS A 358 3.30 31.64 -14.34
C LYS A 358 4.49 30.70 -14.41
N ASP A 359 5.66 31.24 -14.10
CA ASP A 359 6.86 30.45 -13.93
C ASP A 359 6.79 29.71 -12.58
N LEU A 360 7.17 28.43 -12.59
CA LEU A 360 7.32 27.60 -11.41
C LEU A 360 8.81 27.46 -11.08
N THR A 361 9.11 27.43 -9.78
CA THR A 361 10.45 27.07 -9.32
C THR A 361 10.53 25.55 -9.28
N VAL A 362 11.61 24.97 -9.81
CA VAL A 362 11.78 23.52 -9.89
C VAL A 362 13.01 23.11 -9.10
N TYR A 363 12.84 22.13 -8.20
CA TYR A 363 13.93 21.57 -7.41
C TYR A 363 13.59 20.16 -6.97
N GLU A 364 14.62 19.41 -6.60
CA GLU A 364 14.50 18.06 -6.06
C GLU A 364 14.52 18.13 -4.53
N SER A 365 13.64 17.39 -3.86
CA SER A 365 13.64 17.25 -2.41
C SER A 365 13.15 15.86 -2.04
N SER A 366 13.89 15.16 -1.18
CA SER A 366 13.54 13.83 -0.68
C SER A 366 13.23 12.81 -1.79
N GLY A 367 13.94 12.89 -2.92
CA GLY A 367 13.74 11.99 -4.08
C GLY A 367 12.63 12.41 -5.05
N TYR A 368 11.88 13.48 -4.75
CA TYR A 368 10.79 13.94 -5.62
C TYR A 368 11.14 15.25 -6.33
N TRP A 369 10.68 15.37 -7.57
CA TRP A 369 10.69 16.64 -8.30
C TRP A 369 9.53 17.52 -7.85
N ILE A 370 9.85 18.67 -7.28
CA ILE A 370 8.88 19.65 -6.79
C ILE A 370 8.83 20.85 -7.74
N LEU A 371 7.61 21.17 -8.18
CA LEU A 371 7.30 22.40 -8.92
C LEU A 371 6.53 23.34 -8.00
N GLU A 372 7.07 24.52 -7.72
CA GLU A 372 6.50 25.44 -6.74
C GLU A 372 5.96 26.71 -7.41
N LEU A 373 4.67 26.99 -7.16
CA LEU A 373 3.99 28.23 -7.51
C LEU A 373 3.96 29.16 -6.29
N ARG A 374 4.80 30.19 -6.30
CA ARG A 374 4.73 31.29 -5.32
C ARG A 374 3.97 32.46 -5.90
N ASP A 375 3.13 33.09 -5.09
CA ASP A 375 2.41 34.30 -5.47
C ASP A 375 2.59 35.43 -4.44
N PRO A 376 3.80 35.99 -4.32
CA PRO A 376 4.09 37.01 -3.31
C PRO A 376 3.32 38.33 -3.53
N GLU A 377 2.68 38.49 -4.69
CA GLU A 377 1.88 39.67 -5.04
C GLU A 377 0.39 39.49 -4.66
N GLY A 378 -0.06 38.26 -4.37
CA GLY A 378 -1.46 37.93 -4.01
C GLY A 378 -2.45 38.10 -5.17
N ASP A 379 -1.98 37.97 -6.42
CA ASP A 379 -2.77 38.20 -7.62
C ASP A 379 -3.46 36.92 -8.14
N ILE A 380 -3.14 35.76 -7.58
CA ILE A 380 -3.39 34.41 -8.11
C ILE A 380 -3.83 33.46 -7.01
N LEU A 381 -3.06 33.37 -5.94
CA LEU A 381 -3.38 32.58 -4.77
C LEU A 381 -4.25 33.42 -3.83
N ASP A 382 -5.09 32.76 -3.04
CA ASP A 382 -5.86 33.43 -2.00
C ASP A 382 -4.91 34.17 -1.05
N ASP A 383 -5.32 35.32 -0.50
CA ASP A 383 -4.52 36.12 0.45
C ASP A 383 -4.04 35.30 1.68
N ASN A 384 -4.70 34.17 1.95
CA ASN A 384 -4.34 33.25 3.02
C ASN A 384 -3.32 32.17 2.61
N LEU A 385 -2.97 32.04 1.34
CA LEU A 385 -2.00 31.06 0.84
C LEU A 385 -0.65 31.72 0.54
N ASP A 386 0.43 31.06 0.92
CA ASP A 386 1.80 31.52 0.64
C ASP A 386 2.32 30.92 -0.68
N TYR A 387 2.18 29.61 -0.85
CA TYR A 387 2.57 28.92 -2.07
C TYR A 387 1.88 27.55 -2.24
N VAL A 388 1.95 27.03 -3.47
CA VAL A 388 1.46 25.69 -3.83
C VAL A 388 2.62 24.88 -4.40
N GLN A 389 2.72 23.62 -4.02
CA GLN A 389 3.68 22.66 -4.56
C GLN A 389 2.97 21.57 -5.35
N PHE A 390 3.54 21.24 -6.51
CA PHE A 390 3.21 20.06 -7.29
C PHE A 390 4.39 19.09 -7.12
N MET A 391 4.19 18.08 -6.27
CA MET A 391 5.17 17.04 -6.01
C MET A 391 4.93 15.90 -6.99
N ILE A 392 5.88 15.64 -7.88
CA ILE A 392 5.78 14.54 -8.83
C ILE A 392 6.12 13.25 -8.08
N MET A 393 5.12 12.41 -7.87
CA MET A 393 5.20 11.18 -7.10
C MET A 393 5.76 10.03 -7.94
N ASP A 394 5.30 9.93 -9.18
CA ASP A 394 5.65 8.84 -10.07
C ASP A 394 5.39 9.22 -11.54
N MET A 395 5.96 8.45 -12.46
CA MET A 395 5.69 8.49 -13.89
C MET A 395 5.32 7.08 -14.35
N ALA A 396 4.21 6.94 -15.06
CA ALA A 396 3.82 5.64 -15.61
C ALA A 396 4.95 5.07 -16.50
N ASP A 397 5.07 3.74 -16.54
CA ASP A 397 6.11 3.02 -17.30
C ASP A 397 6.20 3.41 -18.79
N ASP A 398 5.11 3.91 -19.36
CA ASP A 398 5.04 4.36 -20.75
C ASP A 398 5.54 5.82 -20.97
N GLY A 399 5.90 6.49 -19.88
CA GLY A 399 6.37 7.88 -19.83
C GLY A 399 5.34 8.89 -20.34
N GLN A 400 4.05 8.53 -20.36
CA GLN A 400 2.96 9.39 -20.84
C GLN A 400 2.21 10.08 -19.72
N ASP A 401 2.22 9.52 -18.51
CA ASP A 401 1.46 10.05 -17.38
C ASP A 401 2.41 10.36 -16.22
N ILE A 402 2.19 11.48 -15.55
CA ILE A 402 2.85 11.80 -14.27
C ILE A 402 1.79 11.90 -13.19
N TYR A 403 2.06 11.23 -12.07
CA TYR A 403 1.27 11.28 -10.86
C TYR A 403 1.81 12.40 -9.98
N VAL A 404 0.95 13.31 -9.59
CA VAL A 404 1.31 14.57 -8.92
C VAL A 404 0.47 14.74 -7.69
N TYR A 405 1.11 14.93 -6.55
CA TYR A 405 0.44 15.32 -5.31
C TYR A 405 0.48 16.85 -5.15
N ASN A 406 -0.67 17.47 -4.99
CA ASN A 406 -0.77 18.91 -4.73
C ASN A 406 -0.67 19.20 -3.24
N LEU A 407 0.25 20.08 -2.84
CA LEU A 407 0.39 20.51 -1.46
C LEU A 407 0.18 22.03 -1.37
N VAL A 408 -0.65 22.46 -0.42
CA VAL A 408 -1.01 23.87 -0.24
C VAL A 408 -0.51 24.37 1.11
N TYR A 409 0.13 25.54 1.09
CA TYR A 409 0.77 26.14 2.25
C TYR A 409 0.26 27.56 2.51
N ASP A 410 0.07 27.90 3.78
CA ASP A 410 -0.06 29.27 4.26
C ASP A 410 1.23 29.72 4.96
N LYS A 411 1.18 30.92 5.53
CA LYS A 411 2.28 31.49 6.32
C LYS A 411 2.63 30.71 7.60
N ASP A 412 1.71 29.89 8.09
CA ASP A 412 1.79 29.16 9.35
C ASP A 412 2.19 27.67 9.10
N GLY A 413 2.09 27.19 7.86
CA GLY A 413 2.60 25.89 7.41
C GLY A 413 1.71 25.22 6.37
N TYR A 414 1.77 23.89 6.33
CA TYR A 414 0.87 23.07 5.53
C TYR A 414 -0.55 23.11 6.10
N ILE A 415 -1.57 23.28 5.25
CA ILE A 415 -2.95 23.56 5.68
C ILE A 415 -3.84 22.31 5.74
N GLU A 416 -3.42 21.19 5.13
CA GLU A 416 -4.15 19.91 5.00
C GLU A 416 -5.12 19.80 3.80
N GLU A 417 -5.30 18.54 3.34
CA GLU A 417 -5.97 18.03 2.12
C GLU A 417 -5.28 18.40 0.78
N GLY A 418 -4.22 17.64 0.47
CA GLY A 418 -3.64 17.61 -0.87
C GLY A 418 -4.50 16.81 -1.85
N TYR A 419 -4.44 17.19 -3.13
CA TYR A 419 -5.15 16.49 -4.20
C TYR A 419 -4.18 15.56 -4.93
N GLU A 420 -4.61 14.34 -5.20
CA GLU A 420 -3.95 13.47 -6.16
C GLU A 420 -4.34 13.91 -7.56
N MET A 421 -3.37 14.15 -8.42
CA MET A 421 -3.60 14.59 -9.79
C MET A 421 -2.83 13.72 -10.76
N VAL A 422 -3.42 13.44 -11.91
CA VAL A 422 -2.74 12.82 -13.03
C VAL A 422 -2.60 13.83 -14.14
N PHE A 423 -1.37 14.03 -14.64
CA PHE A 423 -1.13 14.81 -15.85
C PHE A 423 -0.67 13.91 -16.98
N ILE A 424 -1.28 14.10 -18.14
CA ILE A 424 -0.95 13.37 -19.38
C ILE A 424 -0.04 14.23 -20.26
N LYS A 425 0.94 13.63 -20.92
CA LYS A 425 1.89 14.32 -21.80
C LYS A 425 1.14 14.91 -22.99
N ASP A 426 1.01 16.23 -23.01
CA ASP A 426 0.40 17.00 -24.09
C ASP A 426 1.30 16.96 -25.32
N LYS A 427 1.10 15.94 -26.17
CA LYS A 427 1.77 15.76 -27.47
C LYS A 427 1.53 16.92 -28.47
N TYR A 428 0.76 17.95 -28.09
CA TYR A 428 0.27 19.02 -28.97
C TYR A 428 0.96 20.38 -28.83
N SER A 429 2.02 20.50 -28.01
CA SER A 429 2.82 21.74 -27.98
C SER A 429 3.71 21.94 -29.24
N GLY A 430 3.67 20.99 -30.19
CA GLY A 430 4.05 21.18 -31.59
C GLY A 430 2.81 21.30 -32.47
N SER A 431 2.72 22.38 -33.23
CA SER A 431 1.59 22.71 -34.12
C SER A 431 1.03 21.52 -34.92
N GLY A 432 -0.19 21.09 -34.59
CA GLY A 432 -0.98 20.19 -35.42
C GLY A 432 -2.12 19.60 -34.61
N ASN A 433 -3.35 19.71 -35.11
CA ASN A 433 -4.57 19.17 -34.49
C ASN A 433 -4.38 17.72 -34.01
N SER A 434 -4.75 17.41 -32.76
CA SER A 434 -5.70 16.34 -32.48
C SER A 434 -6.27 16.42 -31.06
N SER A 435 -7.55 16.14 -30.99
CA SER A 435 -8.28 15.67 -29.84
C SER A 435 -8.18 14.14 -29.89
N ASP A 436 -7.12 13.56 -29.31
CA ASP A 436 -6.93 12.10 -29.24
C ASP A 436 -6.10 11.81 -27.98
N ALA A 437 -6.77 11.44 -26.88
CA ALA A 437 -6.17 10.55 -25.89
C ALA A 437 -6.04 9.19 -26.60
N SER A 438 -4.82 8.82 -26.96
CA SER A 438 -4.56 8.33 -28.31
C SER A 438 -5.02 6.88 -28.55
N LEU A 439 -6.15 6.72 -29.25
CA LEU A 439 -6.56 5.52 -29.99
C LEU A 439 -5.36 4.81 -30.63
N ASP A 440 -4.35 5.56 -31.08
CA ASP A 440 -3.05 5.14 -31.63
C ASP A 440 -2.43 3.90 -30.98
N ARG A 441 -2.53 3.73 -29.64
CA ARG A 441 -1.93 2.57 -28.96
C ARG A 441 -2.66 1.25 -29.29
N TYR A 442 -3.97 1.34 -29.49
CA TYR A 442 -4.82 0.20 -29.86
C TYR A 442 -4.73 -0.10 -31.36
N ILE A 443 -4.34 0.89 -32.18
CA ILE A 443 -4.27 0.73 -33.64
C ILE A 443 -3.27 -0.37 -34.00
N GLY A 444 -3.76 -1.31 -34.80
CA GLY A 444 -2.97 -2.44 -35.26
C GLY A 444 -3.81 -3.68 -35.57
N GLU A 445 -3.13 -4.69 -36.07
CA GLU A 445 -3.65 -6.05 -36.20
C GLU A 445 -3.09 -6.89 -35.06
N TRP A 446 -3.98 -7.53 -34.31
CA TRP A 446 -3.70 -8.30 -33.11
C TRP A 446 -4.18 -9.74 -33.29
N GLU A 447 -3.41 -10.72 -32.83
CA GLU A 447 -3.70 -12.15 -32.96
C GLU A 447 -3.83 -12.81 -31.59
N LEU A 448 -4.88 -13.60 -31.39
CA LEU A 448 -5.19 -14.24 -30.11
C LEU A 448 -4.11 -15.28 -29.76
N VAL A 449 -3.55 -15.18 -28.56
CA VAL A 449 -2.53 -16.12 -28.05
C VAL A 449 -3.02 -16.93 -26.86
N SER A 450 -3.92 -16.38 -26.04
CA SER A 450 -4.52 -17.12 -24.93
C SER A 450 -5.92 -16.62 -24.57
N SER A 451 -6.67 -17.49 -23.87
CA SER A 451 -7.91 -17.13 -23.19
C SER A 451 -7.91 -17.70 -21.78
N GLU A 452 -8.47 -16.98 -20.84
CA GLU A 452 -8.68 -17.41 -19.46
C GLU A 452 -10.15 -17.32 -19.08
N ILE A 453 -10.67 -18.39 -18.46
CA ILE A 453 -12.02 -18.45 -17.90
C ILE A 453 -11.90 -19.06 -16.50
N GLU A 454 -12.26 -18.31 -15.46
CA GLU A 454 -12.25 -18.80 -14.07
C GLU A 454 -10.93 -19.49 -13.64
N GLY A 455 -9.79 -18.96 -14.09
CA GLY A 455 -8.45 -19.49 -13.80
C GLY A 455 -7.98 -20.62 -14.73
N ASP A 456 -8.83 -21.11 -15.65
CA ASP A 456 -8.45 -22.09 -16.66
C ASP A 456 -7.91 -21.40 -17.92
N VAL A 457 -6.60 -21.50 -18.15
CA VAL A 457 -5.91 -20.88 -19.29
C VAL A 457 -5.78 -21.84 -20.48
N THR A 458 -6.18 -21.37 -21.67
CA THR A 458 -5.98 -22.07 -22.96
C THR A 458 -5.11 -21.24 -23.88
N TYR A 459 -4.08 -21.87 -24.47
CA TYR A 459 -3.17 -21.22 -25.44
C TYR A 459 -3.50 -21.59 -26.88
N TYR A 460 -3.31 -20.64 -27.79
CA TYR A 460 -3.60 -20.78 -29.21
C TYR A 460 -2.34 -20.61 -30.06
N GLU A 461 -2.21 -21.44 -31.09
CA GLU A 461 -1.13 -21.30 -32.07
C GLU A 461 -1.57 -20.39 -33.24
N PRO A 462 -0.74 -19.41 -33.64
CA PRO A 462 -0.96 -18.61 -34.84
C PRO A 462 -1.26 -19.47 -36.07
N GLY A 463 -2.38 -19.22 -36.73
CA GLY A 463 -2.82 -19.99 -37.91
C GLY A 463 -3.27 -21.44 -37.63
N GLY A 464 -3.55 -21.79 -36.37
CA GLY A 464 -4.09 -23.08 -35.93
C GLY A 464 -5.49 -23.41 -36.47
N SER A 465 -6.08 -24.52 -36.01
CA SER A 465 -7.44 -24.90 -36.41
C SER A 465 -8.52 -23.96 -35.85
N PHE A 466 -8.18 -23.25 -34.78
CA PHE A 466 -8.95 -22.14 -34.20
C PHE A 466 -7.98 -20.96 -34.04
N ASN A 467 -8.42 -19.75 -34.37
CA ASN A 467 -7.68 -18.50 -34.19
C ASN A 467 -8.67 -17.32 -34.13
N ALA A 468 -8.31 -16.22 -33.48
CA ALA A 468 -9.03 -14.97 -33.57
C ALA A 468 -8.09 -13.79 -33.85
N THR A 469 -8.55 -12.80 -34.61
CA THR A 469 -7.80 -11.58 -34.89
C THR A 469 -8.64 -10.36 -34.58
N LEU A 470 -8.07 -9.38 -33.88
CA LEU A 470 -8.66 -8.07 -33.61
C LEU A 470 -7.93 -7.00 -34.42
N ILE A 471 -8.66 -6.18 -35.15
CA ILE A 471 -8.11 -5.03 -35.88
C ILE A 471 -8.75 -3.77 -35.33
N VAL A 472 -7.93 -2.83 -34.87
CA VAL A 472 -8.38 -1.49 -34.49
C VAL A 472 -7.81 -0.49 -35.49
N SER A 473 -8.66 0.33 -36.08
CA SER A 473 -8.28 1.29 -37.12
C SER A 473 -8.28 2.74 -36.63
N GLU A 474 -7.54 3.60 -37.34
CA GLU A 474 -7.41 5.04 -37.09
C GLU A 474 -8.73 5.81 -37.02
N ASP A 475 -9.80 5.27 -37.62
CA ASP A 475 -11.14 5.86 -37.60
C ASP A 475 -12.00 5.42 -36.41
N GLY A 476 -11.42 4.73 -35.42
CA GLY A 476 -12.11 4.30 -34.20
C GLY A 476 -12.99 3.07 -34.39
N MET A 477 -12.75 2.26 -35.41
CA MET A 477 -13.47 1.00 -35.63
C MET A 477 -12.67 -0.20 -35.10
N ALA A 478 -13.38 -1.15 -34.50
CA ALA A 478 -12.84 -2.46 -34.11
C ALA A 478 -13.47 -3.57 -34.98
N SER A 479 -12.63 -4.46 -35.49
CA SER A 479 -13.00 -5.64 -36.27
C SER A 479 -12.43 -6.91 -35.63
N LEU A 480 -13.25 -7.69 -34.92
CA LEU A 480 -12.89 -8.99 -34.36
C LEU A 480 -13.33 -10.13 -35.29
N LYS A 481 -12.44 -11.05 -35.62
CA LYS A 481 -12.71 -12.20 -36.51
C LYS A 481 -12.28 -13.50 -35.86
N GLU A 482 -13.21 -14.45 -35.75
CA GLU A 482 -12.92 -15.84 -35.37
C GLU A 482 -12.75 -16.70 -36.62
N TYR A 483 -11.73 -17.55 -36.63
CA TYR A 483 -11.45 -18.51 -37.69
C TYR A 483 -11.54 -19.94 -37.18
N ARG A 484 -12.34 -20.77 -37.85
CA ARG A 484 -12.35 -22.23 -37.70
C ARG A 484 -11.91 -22.91 -38.99
N ASN A 485 -10.87 -23.74 -38.90
CA ASN A 485 -10.27 -24.41 -40.05
C ASN A 485 -9.94 -23.44 -41.21
N ARG A 486 -9.41 -22.26 -40.87
CA ARG A 486 -9.06 -21.18 -41.81
C ARG A 486 -10.26 -20.58 -42.57
N ARG A 487 -11.46 -20.70 -42.03
CA ARG A 487 -12.66 -20.01 -42.52
C ARG A 487 -13.16 -19.11 -41.40
N ILE A 488 -13.60 -17.91 -41.78
CA ILE A 488 -14.27 -16.99 -40.84
C ILE A 488 -15.54 -17.66 -40.35
N ASP A 489 -15.65 -17.85 -39.04
CA ASP A 489 -16.83 -18.39 -38.36
C ASP A 489 -17.68 -17.26 -37.76
N LEU A 490 -17.01 -16.22 -37.24
CA LEU A 490 -17.62 -15.00 -36.68
C LEU A 490 -16.83 -13.76 -37.12
N GLU A 491 -17.53 -12.67 -37.41
CA GLU A 491 -16.95 -11.36 -37.70
C GLU A 491 -17.80 -10.28 -37.03
N ILE A 492 -17.21 -9.55 -36.09
CA ILE A 492 -17.80 -8.43 -35.37
C ILE A 492 -17.12 -7.16 -35.88
N ASN A 493 -17.92 -6.18 -36.28
CA ASN A 493 -17.45 -4.84 -36.61
C ASN A 493 -18.25 -3.82 -35.81
N ALA A 494 -17.58 -3.00 -35.01
CA ALA A 494 -18.21 -2.04 -34.13
C ALA A 494 -17.39 -0.75 -34.02
N GLU A 495 -18.07 0.35 -33.74
CA GLU A 495 -17.43 1.61 -33.34
C GLU A 495 -16.93 1.46 -31.89
N LEU A 496 -15.71 1.92 -31.62
CA LEU A 496 -15.19 2.02 -30.27
C LEU A 496 -15.89 3.17 -29.54
N ALA A 497 -16.38 2.87 -28.34
CA ALA A 497 -16.77 3.84 -27.34
C ALA A 497 -15.72 3.88 -26.24
N PHE A 498 -15.78 4.89 -25.38
CA PHE A 498 -14.92 5.02 -24.21
C PHE A 498 -15.81 5.09 -22.98
N ASP A 499 -15.47 4.31 -21.96
CA ASP A 499 -16.19 4.35 -20.70
C ASP A 499 -15.76 5.56 -19.85
N ASN A 500 -16.32 5.67 -18.64
CA ASN A 500 -16.00 6.78 -17.74
C ASN A 500 -14.56 6.69 -17.19
N ALA A 501 -13.90 5.53 -17.28
CA ALA A 501 -12.51 5.32 -16.90
C ALA A 501 -11.54 5.55 -18.08
N GLY A 502 -12.06 5.83 -19.28
CA GLY A 502 -11.27 6.09 -20.49
C GLY A 502 -10.80 4.82 -21.22
N LEU A 503 -11.31 3.64 -20.85
CA LEU A 503 -11.00 2.40 -21.54
C LEU A 503 -11.86 2.28 -22.81
N PRO A 504 -11.25 2.00 -23.98
CA PRO A 504 -12.01 1.76 -25.18
C PRO A 504 -12.73 0.42 -25.06
N PHE A 505 -14.00 0.43 -25.44
CA PHE A 505 -14.80 -0.77 -25.51
C PHE A 505 -15.65 -0.78 -26.77
N PHE A 506 -16.08 -1.97 -27.19
CA PHE A 506 -17.10 -2.10 -28.21
C PHE A 506 -18.13 -3.16 -27.81
N GLY A 507 -19.39 -2.91 -28.17
CA GLY A 507 -20.49 -3.82 -27.93
C GLY A 507 -20.83 -4.65 -29.16
N TYR A 508 -21.29 -5.88 -28.94
CA TYR A 508 -21.90 -6.72 -29.97
C TYR A 508 -23.20 -7.30 -29.45
N GLY A 509 -24.30 -7.02 -30.17
CA GLY A 509 -25.60 -7.64 -29.94
C GLY A 509 -25.98 -8.46 -31.17
N ASP A 510 -26.32 -9.73 -30.97
CA ASP A 510 -26.67 -10.65 -32.04
C ASP A 510 -28.06 -11.24 -31.81
N GLU A 511 -29.08 -10.55 -32.28
CA GLU A 511 -30.46 -11.04 -32.21
C GLU A 511 -30.69 -12.31 -33.08
N ASP A 512 -29.77 -12.67 -34.01
CA ASP A 512 -30.05 -13.65 -35.08
C ASP A 512 -29.04 -14.83 -35.24
N ALA A 513 -27.80 -14.81 -34.72
CA ALA A 513 -26.79 -15.85 -35.02
C ALA A 513 -26.43 -16.85 -33.88
N LEU A 514 -26.92 -16.67 -32.64
CA LEU A 514 -26.70 -17.65 -31.57
C LEU A 514 -27.64 -18.86 -31.70
N THR A 515 -27.19 -19.86 -32.44
CA THR A 515 -27.84 -21.20 -32.50
C THR A 515 -27.40 -22.14 -31.36
N ALA A 516 -26.68 -21.63 -30.35
CA ALA A 516 -26.26 -22.37 -29.16
C ALA A 516 -27.26 -22.16 -27.99
N PRO A 517 -27.48 -23.18 -27.13
CA PRO A 517 -28.50 -23.15 -26.07
C PRO A 517 -28.15 -22.26 -24.85
N ILE A 518 -27.17 -21.37 -24.98
CA ILE A 518 -26.81 -20.38 -23.96
C ILE A 518 -27.09 -19.03 -24.61
N ALA A 519 -28.27 -18.49 -24.33
CA ALA A 519 -28.75 -17.24 -24.88
C ALA A 519 -28.04 -16.08 -24.15
N PHE A 520 -27.13 -15.40 -24.84
CA PHE A 520 -26.53 -14.15 -24.40
C PHE A 520 -26.92 -13.08 -25.42
N GLU A 521 -27.49 -11.96 -25.01
CA GLU A 521 -27.98 -10.94 -25.97
C GLU A 521 -26.94 -9.86 -26.27
N THR A 522 -26.06 -9.55 -25.30
CA THR A 522 -25.04 -8.51 -25.45
C THR A 522 -23.69 -8.95 -24.92
N TYR A 523 -22.65 -8.66 -25.71
CA TYR A 523 -21.24 -8.86 -25.41
C TYR A 523 -20.57 -7.48 -25.33
N THR A 524 -19.76 -7.24 -24.31
CA THR A 524 -18.95 -6.02 -24.20
C THR A 524 -17.48 -6.41 -24.14
N PHE A 525 -16.68 -5.80 -25.01
CA PHE A 525 -15.24 -6.05 -25.12
C PHE A 525 -14.50 -4.81 -24.63
N PHE A 526 -13.82 -4.87 -23.49
CA PHE A 526 -12.97 -3.79 -22.97
C PHE A 526 -11.52 -4.05 -23.33
N LEU A 527 -10.84 -3.06 -23.91
CA LEU A 527 -9.47 -3.20 -24.40
C LEU A 527 -8.50 -2.56 -23.42
N ASN A 528 -7.61 -3.37 -22.87
CA ASN A 528 -6.51 -2.94 -22.01
C ASN A 528 -5.17 -3.31 -22.66
N ILE A 529 -4.25 -2.34 -22.74
CA ILE A 529 -2.90 -2.61 -23.24
C ILE A 529 -2.08 -3.09 -22.05
N ALA A 530 -1.72 -4.38 -22.04
CA ALA A 530 -0.86 -4.95 -21.01
C ALA A 530 0.61 -4.53 -21.23
N ASP A 531 1.07 -4.49 -22.49
CA ASP A 531 2.37 -3.94 -22.88
C ASP A 531 2.38 -3.50 -24.36
N TYR A 532 3.52 -3.01 -24.89
CA TYR A 532 3.63 -2.53 -26.29
C TYR A 532 3.19 -3.56 -27.35
N ASN A 533 3.28 -4.85 -27.04
CA ASN A 533 2.96 -5.96 -27.93
C ASN A 533 1.76 -6.79 -27.48
N SER A 534 1.20 -6.55 -26.30
CA SER A 534 0.13 -7.36 -25.71
C SER A 534 -1.10 -6.51 -25.37
N MET A 535 -2.27 -7.02 -25.72
CA MET A 535 -3.57 -6.44 -25.38
C MET A 535 -4.45 -7.50 -24.73
N ASP A 536 -4.92 -7.20 -23.52
CA ASP A 536 -5.97 -7.97 -22.87
C ASP A 536 -7.34 -7.39 -23.25
N VAL A 537 -8.24 -8.27 -23.65
CA VAL A 537 -9.61 -7.95 -23.99
C VAL A 537 -10.51 -8.67 -23.00
N TYR A 538 -11.12 -7.89 -22.09
CA TYR A 538 -12.11 -8.40 -21.15
C TYR A 538 -13.44 -8.51 -21.87
N LEU A 539 -13.99 -9.72 -21.89
CA LEU A 539 -15.25 -10.02 -22.54
C LEU A 539 -16.29 -10.35 -21.48
N ASP A 540 -17.27 -9.47 -21.34
CA ASP A 540 -18.41 -9.66 -20.44
C ASP A 540 -19.66 -10.09 -21.22
N PHE A 541 -20.43 -10.99 -20.63
CA PHE A 541 -21.69 -11.47 -21.18
C PHE A 541 -22.86 -11.07 -20.29
N TYR A 542 -23.90 -10.51 -20.89
CA TYR A 542 -25.08 -10.03 -20.17
C TYR A 542 -26.35 -10.74 -20.67
N ASP A 543 -27.33 -10.90 -19.78
CA ASP A 543 -28.67 -11.37 -20.12
C ASP A 543 -29.58 -10.25 -20.68
N GLU A 544 -30.85 -10.58 -20.97
CA GLU A 544 -31.84 -9.66 -21.53
C GLU A 544 -32.21 -8.50 -20.57
N ASP A 545 -32.00 -8.69 -19.27
CA ASP A 545 -32.28 -7.69 -18.22
C ASP A 545 -31.03 -6.83 -17.90
N GLY A 546 -29.88 -7.16 -18.50
CA GLY A 546 -28.60 -6.47 -18.29
C GLY A 546 -27.84 -6.98 -17.07
N GLU A 547 -28.18 -8.14 -16.52
CA GLU A 547 -27.40 -8.78 -15.45
C GLU A 547 -26.16 -9.46 -16.05
N MET A 548 -25.01 -9.27 -15.41
CA MET A 548 -23.75 -9.90 -15.81
C MET A 548 -23.80 -11.39 -15.49
N LEU A 549 -23.59 -12.24 -16.51
CA LEU A 549 -23.62 -13.69 -16.38
C LEU A 549 -22.24 -14.31 -16.19
N GLY A 550 -21.18 -13.56 -16.51
CA GLY A 550 -19.79 -13.98 -16.41
C GLY A 550 -18.92 -13.24 -17.42
N GLY A 551 -17.64 -13.62 -17.47
CA GLY A 551 -16.71 -13.05 -18.43
C GLY A 551 -15.50 -13.95 -18.68
N CYS A 552 -14.67 -13.52 -19.63
CA CYS A 552 -13.37 -14.13 -19.90
C CYS A 552 -12.34 -13.08 -20.29
N VAL A 553 -11.07 -13.40 -20.11
CA VAL A 553 -9.95 -12.57 -20.57
C VAL A 553 -9.38 -13.19 -21.83
N LEU A 554 -9.24 -12.40 -22.89
CA LEU A 554 -8.59 -12.79 -24.14
C LEU A 554 -7.31 -11.99 -24.30
N THR A 555 -6.16 -12.66 -24.38
CA THR A 555 -4.88 -11.98 -24.61
C THR A 555 -4.51 -12.07 -26.09
N PHE A 556 -4.24 -10.92 -26.68
CA PHE A 556 -3.82 -10.78 -28.07
C PHE A 556 -2.41 -10.22 -28.15
N GLU A 557 -1.61 -10.75 -29.07
CA GLU A 557 -0.30 -10.19 -29.41
C GLU A 557 -0.35 -9.39 -30.72
N LYS A 558 0.39 -8.29 -30.77
CA LYS A 558 0.50 -7.42 -31.95
C LYS A 558 1.23 -8.16 -33.07
N THR A 559 0.59 -8.26 -34.23
CA THR A 559 1.22 -8.86 -35.40
C THR A 559 2.14 -7.84 -36.07
N TYR A 560 3.43 -8.20 -36.19
CA TYR A 560 4.40 -7.40 -36.92
C TYR A 560 4.17 -7.55 -38.43
N GLY A 561 3.46 -6.60 -39.03
CA GLY A 561 3.29 -6.45 -40.49
C GLY A 561 4.49 -5.86 -41.21
#